data_AF-A0AAV8EAK6-F1
#
_entry.id   AF-A0AAV8EAK6-F1
#
_cell.length_a   1.000
_cell.length_b   1.000
_cell.length_c   1.000
_cell.angle_alpha   90.00
_cell.angle_beta   90.00
_cell.angle_gamma   90.00
#
_symmetry.space_group_name_H-M   'P 1'
#
loop_
_entity.id
_entity.type
_entity.pdbx_description
1 polymer ?
#
loop_
_entity_poly.entity_id
_entity_poly.type
_entity_poly.pdbx_seq_one_letter_code
_entity_poly.pdbx_strand_id
1 'polypeptide(L)'
;MAPKKTRTGPRNPDLVPGIKKFSRSKMYHKRGLWAIKAKHGGKFPTHDAKPAAQPDVAAPEKAPKFYPADDVKKTRAKPKKNNPTKLRASITPGTVLILLAGRFMGKRVVFLNQLPSGLLLVTGPFKVNGVPVKRVNQAYVIATSTKVDISSVDVSKFDDKYFTKEKTKKAKKTEGEFFKSDEEEKSVLPQYKKDDQKAVDTALLKAIEAVPDLKTYLSARFSLRDGMKPHQLVF
;
A
#
# COMPACT_ATOMS: atom_id res chain seq x y z
N MET A 1 12.18 -8.34 -42.04
CA MET A 1 12.69 -7.42 -40.99
C MET A 1 11.86 -7.63 -39.72
N ALA A 2 12.50 -8.00 -38.60
CA ALA A 2 11.78 -8.16 -37.33
C ALA A 2 11.08 -6.86 -36.91
N PRO A 3 9.86 -6.91 -36.35
CA PRO A 3 9.13 -5.72 -35.92
C PRO A 3 9.94 -4.97 -34.86
N LYS A 4 10.19 -3.69 -35.12
CA LYS A 4 10.94 -2.81 -34.21
C LYS A 4 10.20 -2.74 -32.87
N LYS A 5 10.78 -3.30 -31.80
CA LYS A 5 10.22 -3.23 -30.44
C LYS A 5 9.80 -1.79 -30.13
N THR A 6 8.52 -1.59 -29.83
CA THR A 6 7.98 -0.29 -29.43
C THR A 6 8.60 0.11 -28.10
N ARG A 7 9.22 1.29 -28.07
CA ARG A 7 9.92 1.79 -26.89
C ARG A 7 8.89 2.21 -25.83
N THR A 8 8.86 1.53 -24.69
CA THR A 8 7.89 1.75 -23.59
C THR A 8 8.27 2.89 -22.63
N GLY A 9 9.45 3.51 -22.76
CA GLY A 9 9.94 4.56 -21.85
C GLY A 9 10.26 5.92 -22.51
N PRO A 10 10.34 7.01 -21.73
CA PRO A 10 10.55 8.36 -22.22
C PRO A 10 11.89 8.52 -22.96
N ARG A 11 11.89 9.21 -24.11
CA ARG A 11 13.10 9.47 -24.93
C ARG A 11 14.20 10.25 -24.22
N ASN A 12 13.85 10.96 -23.15
CA ASN A 12 14.77 11.69 -22.29
C ASN A 12 14.65 11.16 -20.85
N PRO A 13 15.64 10.41 -20.34
CA PRO A 13 15.65 9.99 -18.94
C PRO A 13 15.87 11.19 -18.02
N ASP A 14 15.45 11.08 -16.77
CA ASP A 14 15.73 12.06 -15.72
C ASP A 14 17.20 11.92 -15.25
N LEU A 15 17.86 13.05 -15.00
CA LEU A 15 19.16 13.10 -14.31
C LEU A 15 18.93 13.12 -12.79
N VAL A 16 18.02 13.98 -12.36
CA VAL A 16 17.44 14.05 -11.02
C VAL A 16 15.94 14.33 -11.17
N PRO A 17 15.09 14.06 -10.16
CA PRO A 17 13.65 14.32 -10.27
C PRO A 17 13.36 15.75 -10.73
N GLY A 18 12.71 15.91 -11.88
CA GLY A 18 12.36 17.21 -12.46
C GLY A 18 13.37 17.77 -13.47
N ILE A 19 14.60 17.24 -13.54
CA ILE A 19 15.62 17.67 -14.50
C ILE A 19 15.95 16.53 -15.45
N LYS A 20 15.72 16.77 -16.74
CA LYS A 20 15.99 15.78 -17.80
C LYS A 20 17.46 15.78 -18.22
N LYS A 21 18.00 14.61 -18.59
CA LYS A 21 19.41 14.42 -18.97
C LYS A 21 19.81 15.18 -20.23
N PHE A 22 18.92 15.27 -21.23
CA PHE A 22 19.19 15.98 -22.48
C PHE A 22 18.48 17.34 -22.53
N SER A 23 19.17 18.34 -23.10
CA SER A 23 18.63 19.68 -23.37
C SER A 23 17.52 19.67 -24.43
N ARG A 24 16.78 20.78 -24.53
CA ARG A 24 15.68 20.96 -25.49
C ARG A 24 16.14 20.80 -26.94
N SER A 25 17.29 21.37 -27.30
CA SER A 25 17.85 21.28 -28.66
C SER A 25 18.25 19.86 -29.03
N LYS A 26 18.95 19.14 -28.13
CA LYS A 26 19.31 17.74 -28.36
C LYS A 26 18.08 16.85 -28.51
N MET A 27 17.02 17.12 -27.74
CA MET A 27 15.73 16.42 -27.85
C MET A 27 14.95 16.77 -29.11
N TYR A 28 15.05 18.00 -29.61
CA TYR A 28 14.45 18.43 -30.87
C TYR A 28 14.98 17.60 -32.05
N HIS A 29 16.30 17.40 -32.11
CA HIS A 29 16.92 16.52 -33.11
C HIS A 29 16.59 15.04 -32.88
N LYS A 30 16.76 14.52 -31.66
CA LYS A 30 16.46 13.12 -31.33
C LYS A 30 15.01 12.71 -31.57
N ARG A 31 14.05 13.63 -31.43
CA ARG A 31 12.63 13.33 -31.68
C ARG A 31 12.26 13.38 -33.16
N GLY A 32 13.16 13.83 -34.04
CA GLY A 32 12.86 14.05 -35.45
C GLY A 32 11.90 15.23 -35.69
N LEU A 33 11.70 16.09 -34.68
CA LEU A 33 10.79 17.24 -34.79
C LEU A 33 11.26 18.23 -35.86
N TRP A 34 12.57 18.34 -36.06
CA TRP A 34 13.15 19.12 -37.15
C TRP A 34 12.72 18.63 -38.52
N ALA A 35 12.71 17.31 -38.74
CA ALA A 35 12.31 16.71 -40.01
C ALA A 35 10.81 16.85 -40.25
N ILE A 36 9.99 16.70 -39.20
CA ILE A 36 8.54 16.94 -39.29
C ILE A 36 8.28 18.41 -39.62
N LYS A 37 8.93 19.34 -38.92
CA LYS A 37 8.80 20.78 -39.16
C LYS A 37 9.24 21.16 -40.58
N ALA A 38 10.33 20.58 -41.08
CA ALA A 38 10.78 20.80 -42.45
C ALA A 38 9.77 20.29 -43.50
N LYS A 39 9.18 19.11 -43.27
CA LYS A 39 8.15 18.54 -44.15
C LYS A 39 6.85 19.35 -44.19
N HIS A 40 6.53 20.08 -43.13
CA HIS A 40 5.33 20.91 -43.02
C HIS A 40 5.62 22.42 -43.20
N GLY A 41 6.54 22.77 -44.10
CA GLY A 41 6.78 24.16 -44.49
C GLY A 41 7.25 25.06 -43.35
N GLY A 42 8.00 24.50 -42.39
CA GLY A 42 8.50 25.25 -41.23
C GLY A 42 7.51 25.37 -40.07
N LYS A 43 6.32 24.78 -40.13
CA LYS A 43 5.32 24.78 -39.05
C LYS A 43 5.08 23.36 -38.51
N PHE A 44 4.59 23.25 -37.28
CA PHE A 44 4.16 21.96 -36.74
C PHE A 44 2.70 21.69 -37.11
N PRO A 45 2.31 20.42 -37.37
CA PRO A 45 0.92 20.07 -37.61
C PRO A 45 0.02 20.45 -36.43
N THR A 46 -1.11 21.11 -36.72
CA THR A 46 -2.19 21.36 -35.78
C THR A 46 -3.39 20.47 -36.14
N HIS A 47 -4.09 19.98 -35.12
CA HIS A 47 -5.40 19.35 -35.33
C HIS A 47 -6.47 20.42 -35.18
N ASP A 48 -7.27 20.62 -36.21
CA ASP A 48 -8.49 21.43 -36.12
C ASP A 48 -9.48 20.77 -35.16
N ALA A 49 -10.25 21.59 -34.44
CA ALA A 49 -11.27 21.08 -33.52
C ALA A 49 -12.25 20.21 -34.31
N LYS A 50 -12.37 18.94 -33.90
CA LYS A 50 -13.36 18.02 -34.48
C LYS A 50 -14.73 18.68 -34.33
N PRO A 51 -15.50 18.89 -35.41
CA PRO A 51 -16.88 19.35 -35.30
C PRO A 51 -17.60 18.38 -34.37
N ALA A 52 -18.32 18.91 -33.38
CA ALA A 52 -19.11 18.09 -32.48
C ALA A 52 -19.97 17.15 -33.33
N ALA A 53 -19.71 15.85 -33.24
CA ALA A 53 -20.58 14.85 -33.84
C ALA A 53 -21.99 15.13 -33.28
N GLN A 54 -22.97 15.30 -34.17
CA GLN A 54 -24.37 15.37 -33.77
C GLN A 54 -24.64 14.20 -32.83
N PRO A 55 -25.16 14.44 -31.61
CA PRO A 55 -25.33 13.39 -30.64
C PRO A 55 -26.38 12.41 -31.14
N ASP A 56 -25.97 11.19 -31.47
CA ASP A 56 -26.86 10.04 -31.59
C ASP A 56 -27.63 9.86 -30.28
N VAL A 57 -28.92 10.24 -30.31
CA VAL A 57 -30.05 9.82 -29.46
C VAL A 57 -29.69 9.27 -28.06
N ALA A 58 -29.06 10.07 -27.22
CA ALA A 58 -29.19 9.92 -25.76
C ALA A 58 -30.45 10.68 -25.34
N ALA A 59 -31.41 10.00 -24.72
CA ALA A 59 -32.64 10.63 -24.22
C ALA A 59 -32.30 11.91 -23.42
N PRO A 60 -33.02 13.03 -23.64
CA PRO A 60 -32.69 14.30 -22.99
C PRO A 60 -32.77 14.11 -21.47
N GLU A 61 -31.67 14.41 -20.76
CA GLU A 61 -31.64 14.38 -19.30
C GLU A 61 -32.76 15.29 -18.77
N LYS A 62 -33.76 14.70 -18.09
CA LYS A 62 -34.87 15.47 -17.50
C LYS A 62 -34.31 16.35 -16.39
N ALA A 63 -34.63 17.64 -16.43
CA ALA A 63 -34.24 18.58 -15.39
C ALA A 63 -34.77 18.14 -14.01
N PRO A 64 -34.01 18.37 -12.93
CA PRO A 64 -34.48 18.07 -11.58
C PRO A 64 -35.76 18.86 -11.27
N LYS A 65 -36.71 18.23 -10.58
CA LYS A 65 -37.99 18.85 -10.19
C LYS A 65 -37.84 19.89 -9.06
N PHE A 66 -36.74 19.83 -8.32
CA PHE A 66 -36.46 20.69 -7.17
C PHE A 66 -35.16 21.45 -7.39
N TYR A 67 -35.20 22.77 -7.20
CA TYR A 67 -34.05 23.67 -7.22
C TYR A 67 -33.82 24.22 -5.81
N PRO A 68 -32.59 24.14 -5.27
CA PRO A 68 -32.27 24.79 -4.01
C PRO A 68 -32.30 26.32 -4.17
N ALA A 69 -32.55 27.05 -3.08
CA ALA A 69 -32.59 28.52 -3.10
C ALA A 69 -31.20 29.15 -3.32
N ASP A 70 -30.14 28.47 -2.88
CA ASP A 70 -28.75 28.92 -3.01
C ASP A 70 -27.88 27.87 -3.70
N ASP A 71 -27.04 28.31 -4.62
CA ASP A 71 -26.04 27.47 -5.29
C ASP A 71 -24.74 27.39 -4.49
N VAL A 72 -24.31 26.17 -4.16
CA VAL A 72 -23.01 25.92 -3.53
C VAL A 72 -21.92 25.97 -4.61
N LYS A 73 -21.01 26.94 -4.51
CA LYS A 73 -19.85 27.06 -5.41
C LYS A 73 -19.04 25.75 -5.42
N LYS A 74 -18.83 25.19 -6.62
CA LYS A 74 -18.01 23.99 -6.80
C LYS A 74 -16.57 24.27 -6.37
N THR A 75 -16.08 23.51 -5.40
CA THR A 75 -14.70 23.63 -4.95
C THR A 75 -13.73 23.23 -6.06
N ARG A 76 -12.60 23.93 -6.17
CA ARG A 76 -11.54 23.53 -7.10
C ARG A 76 -11.02 22.16 -6.69
N ALA A 77 -11.05 21.20 -7.62
CA ALA A 77 -10.51 19.87 -7.38
C ALA A 77 -9.01 19.98 -7.06
N LYS A 78 -8.64 19.74 -5.80
CA LYS A 78 -7.24 19.48 -5.42
C LYS A 78 -7.04 17.97 -5.51
N PRO A 79 -6.30 17.45 -6.50
CA PRO A 79 -6.06 16.01 -6.59
C PRO A 79 -5.04 15.58 -5.53
N LYS A 80 -5.48 15.45 -4.27
CA LYS A 80 -4.67 14.83 -3.22
C LYS A 80 -4.67 13.32 -3.46
N LYS A 81 -3.64 12.82 -4.12
CA LYS A 81 -3.41 11.38 -4.28
C LYS A 81 -2.74 10.85 -3.02
N ASN A 82 -3.32 9.82 -2.42
CA ASN A 82 -2.69 9.14 -1.29
C ASN A 82 -1.66 8.15 -1.85
N ASN A 83 -0.39 8.54 -1.80
CA ASN A 83 0.70 7.69 -2.28
C ASN A 83 1.09 6.69 -1.18
N PRO A 84 1.56 5.48 -1.55
CA PRO A 84 2.08 4.52 -0.59
C PRO A 84 3.27 5.12 0.17
N THR A 85 3.39 4.76 1.44
CA THR A 85 4.49 5.25 2.29
C THR A 85 5.83 4.65 1.82
N LYS A 86 6.87 5.47 1.76
CA LYS A 86 8.22 4.98 1.46
C LYS A 86 8.73 4.14 2.62
N LEU A 87 9.19 2.94 2.29
CA LEU A 87 9.76 2.02 3.26
C LEU A 87 11.11 2.53 3.79
N ARG A 88 11.30 2.50 5.12
CA ARG A 88 12.54 2.89 5.81
C ARG A 88 13.65 1.89 5.49
N ALA A 89 14.88 2.36 5.25
CA ALA A 89 16.01 1.49 4.93
C ALA A 89 16.32 0.42 6.00
N SER A 90 15.99 0.69 7.27
CA SER A 90 16.16 -0.27 8.37
C SER A 90 15.21 -1.46 8.31
N ILE A 91 14.11 -1.36 7.55
CA ILE A 91 13.10 -2.42 7.45
C ILE A 91 13.40 -3.21 6.19
N THR A 92 13.93 -4.41 6.34
CA THR A 92 14.17 -5.33 5.22
C THR A 92 13.35 -6.60 5.43
N PRO A 93 12.88 -7.29 4.37
CA PRO A 93 12.22 -8.60 4.54
C PRO A 93 13.07 -9.48 5.45
N GLY A 94 12.50 -10.04 6.53
CA GLY A 94 13.31 -10.72 7.56
C GLY A 94 13.47 -9.99 8.87
N THR A 95 13.36 -8.66 8.85
CA THR A 95 13.72 -7.84 10.02
C THR A 95 12.72 -8.05 11.15
N VAL A 96 13.22 -8.20 12.36
CA VAL A 96 12.38 -8.24 13.55
C VAL A 96 11.95 -6.81 13.92
N LEU A 97 10.69 -6.67 14.25
CA LEU A 97 9.97 -5.43 14.47
C LEU A 97 9.36 -5.47 15.87
N ILE A 98 9.51 -4.40 16.63
CA ILE A 98 8.82 -4.21 17.91
C ILE A 98 7.58 -3.37 17.66
N LEU A 99 6.40 -3.92 17.95
CA LEU A 99 5.14 -3.19 17.84
C LEU A 99 4.99 -2.21 19.01
N LEU A 100 4.68 -0.95 18.72
CA LEU A 100 4.50 0.08 19.76
C LEU A 100 3.04 0.31 20.14
N ALA A 101 2.11 0.08 19.20
CA ALA A 101 0.70 0.44 19.38
C ALA A 101 -0.26 -0.73 19.21
N GLY A 102 -1.43 -0.61 19.85
CA GLY A 102 -2.53 -1.57 19.78
C GLY A 102 -2.36 -2.78 20.71
N ARG A 103 -3.23 -3.79 20.53
CA ARG A 103 -3.31 -4.96 21.43
C ARG A 103 -1.98 -5.72 21.58
N PHE A 104 -1.12 -5.70 20.56
CA PHE A 104 0.15 -6.43 20.52
C PHE A 104 1.36 -5.54 20.82
N MET A 105 1.18 -4.39 21.48
CA MET A 105 2.28 -3.52 21.89
C MET A 105 3.35 -4.29 22.68
N GLY A 106 4.62 -3.95 22.48
CA GLY A 106 5.80 -4.61 23.03
C GLY A 106 6.13 -5.98 22.42
N LYS A 107 5.27 -6.58 21.60
CA LYS A 107 5.59 -7.87 20.96
C LYS A 107 6.62 -7.67 19.85
N ARG A 108 7.55 -8.62 19.75
CA ARG A 108 8.53 -8.75 18.67
C ARG A 108 7.95 -9.59 17.55
N VAL A 109 8.08 -9.14 16.31
CA VAL A 109 7.31 -9.66 15.20
C VAL A 109 8.16 -9.61 13.93
N VAL A 110 7.99 -10.54 13.01
CA VAL A 110 8.82 -10.64 11.81
C VAL A 110 8.16 -9.89 10.65
N PHE A 111 8.92 -9.05 9.95
CA PHE A 111 8.47 -8.35 8.75
C PHE A 111 8.54 -9.26 7.51
N LEU A 112 7.42 -9.36 6.79
CA LEU A 112 7.31 -10.17 5.56
C LEU A 112 7.49 -9.30 4.31
N ASN A 113 6.55 -8.40 4.06
CA ASN A 113 6.52 -7.57 2.86
C ASN A 113 5.75 -6.25 3.11
N GLN A 114 5.93 -5.27 2.22
CA GLN A 114 5.11 -4.07 2.19
C GLN A 114 3.92 -4.27 1.25
N LEU A 115 2.71 -3.97 1.73
CA LEU A 115 1.48 -4.06 0.94
C LEU A 115 1.34 -2.86 -0.02
N PRO A 116 0.50 -2.97 -1.06
CA PRO A 116 0.23 -1.87 -2.00
C PRO A 116 -0.24 -0.57 -1.34
N SER A 117 -0.93 -0.65 -0.21
CA SER A 117 -1.34 0.50 0.61
C SER A 117 -0.17 1.23 1.29
N GLY A 118 1.01 0.61 1.35
CA GLY A 118 2.17 1.08 2.11
C GLY A 118 2.28 0.51 3.52
N LEU A 119 1.25 -0.19 4.01
CA LEU A 119 1.29 -0.86 5.31
C LEU A 119 2.23 -2.07 5.29
N LEU A 120 2.84 -2.36 6.45
CA LEU A 120 3.72 -3.51 6.62
C LEU A 120 2.87 -4.76 6.88
N LEU A 121 3.16 -5.83 6.15
CA LEU A 121 2.68 -7.17 6.46
C LEU A 121 3.67 -7.83 7.41
N VAL A 122 3.14 -8.24 8.56
CA VAL A 122 3.94 -8.62 9.72
C VAL A 122 3.32 -9.88 10.33
N THR A 123 4.14 -10.81 10.81
CA THR A 123 3.68 -12.00 11.51
C THR A 123 4.60 -12.37 12.67
N GLY A 124 4.02 -12.74 13.81
CA GLY A 124 4.79 -13.16 14.97
C GLY A 124 4.35 -14.57 15.27
N PRO A 125 5.11 -15.59 14.80
CA PRO A 125 4.62 -16.94 14.62
C PRO A 125 3.63 -17.31 15.70
N PHE A 126 2.39 -17.60 15.31
CA PHE A 126 1.24 -17.46 16.21
C PHE A 126 1.40 -18.33 17.46
N LYS A 127 2.05 -19.49 17.31
CA LYS A 127 2.42 -20.42 18.38
C LYS A 127 3.39 -19.84 19.42
N VAL A 128 4.24 -18.89 19.05
CA VAL A 128 5.26 -18.28 19.92
C VAL A 128 4.70 -17.03 20.62
N ASN A 129 4.07 -16.13 19.85
CA ASN A 129 3.76 -14.77 20.32
C ASN A 129 2.28 -14.43 20.37
N GLY A 130 1.43 -15.24 19.73
CA GLY A 130 0.00 -14.98 19.55
C GLY A 130 -0.32 -13.84 18.58
N VAL A 131 0.64 -13.39 17.77
CA VAL A 131 0.44 -12.31 16.80
C VAL A 131 0.18 -12.90 15.41
N PRO A 132 -1.07 -12.87 14.90
CA PRO A 132 -1.37 -13.41 13.58
C PRO A 132 -0.74 -12.56 12.48
N VAL A 133 -0.77 -13.04 11.24
CA VAL A 133 -0.49 -12.23 10.05
C VAL A 133 -1.39 -10.98 10.10
N LYS A 134 -0.75 -9.82 10.15
CA LYS A 134 -1.42 -8.55 10.43
C LYS A 134 -0.76 -7.41 9.66
N ARG A 135 -1.59 -6.42 9.30
CA ARG A 135 -1.13 -5.14 8.76
C ARG A 135 -0.78 -4.16 9.86
N VAL A 136 0.38 -3.52 9.75
CA VAL A 136 0.89 -2.54 10.72
C VAL A 136 1.39 -1.30 9.99
N ASN A 137 1.14 -0.12 10.56
CA ASN A 137 1.71 1.11 10.04
C ASN A 137 3.16 1.23 10.52
N GLN A 138 4.07 1.49 9.57
CA GLN A 138 5.50 1.66 9.77
C GLN A 138 5.89 2.69 10.86
N ALA A 139 5.05 3.69 11.13
CA ALA A 139 5.31 4.68 12.17
C ALA A 139 5.24 4.10 13.60
N TYR A 140 4.47 3.04 13.81
CA TYR A 140 4.26 2.44 15.14
C TYR A 140 5.14 1.22 15.38
N VAL A 141 6.33 1.23 14.78
CA VAL A 141 7.26 0.09 14.80
C VAL A 141 8.70 0.57 14.98
N ILE A 142 9.42 -0.11 15.88
CA ILE A 142 10.88 -0.04 15.94
C ILE A 142 11.44 -1.22 15.14
N ALA A 143 12.30 -0.93 14.17
CA ALA A 143 13.05 -1.95 13.46
C ALA A 143 14.29 -2.28 14.26
N THR A 144 14.52 -3.56 14.55
CA THR A 144 15.75 -4.02 15.18
C THR A 144 16.79 -4.43 14.14
N SER A 145 18.02 -4.60 14.57
CA SER A 145 19.14 -5.09 13.77
C SER A 145 19.05 -6.58 13.43
N THR A 146 18.27 -7.35 14.20
CA THR A 146 18.06 -8.79 14.02
C THR A 146 17.23 -9.11 12.78
N LYS A 147 17.70 -10.07 11.98
CA LYS A 147 17.07 -10.51 10.73
C LYS A 147 16.96 -12.03 10.68
N VAL A 148 15.87 -12.50 10.09
CA VAL A 148 15.58 -13.90 9.81
C VAL A 148 15.52 -14.07 8.29
N ASP A 149 16.00 -15.19 7.76
CA ASP A 149 15.81 -15.49 6.34
C ASP A 149 14.36 -15.90 6.07
N ILE A 150 13.72 -15.24 5.09
CA ILE A 150 12.30 -15.41 4.71
C ILE A 150 12.18 -15.85 3.25
N SER A 151 13.29 -16.22 2.60
CA SER A 151 13.30 -16.67 1.21
C SER A 151 12.29 -17.79 0.88
N SER A 152 11.97 -18.64 1.86
CA SER A 152 11.07 -19.79 1.72
C SER A 152 9.58 -19.51 1.96
N VAL A 153 9.21 -18.29 2.38
CA VAL A 153 7.82 -17.95 2.75
C VAL A 153 7.09 -17.31 1.57
N ASP A 154 5.98 -17.92 1.13
CA ASP A 154 5.12 -17.31 0.12
C ASP A 154 4.19 -16.27 0.74
N VAL A 155 4.20 -15.07 0.15
CA VAL A 155 3.47 -13.88 0.61
C VAL A 155 2.49 -13.37 -0.46
N SER A 156 2.48 -14.00 -1.64
CA SER A 156 1.75 -13.52 -2.83
C SER A 156 0.23 -13.43 -2.62
N LYS A 157 -0.32 -14.27 -1.74
CA LYS A 157 -1.76 -14.30 -1.40
C LYS A 157 -2.24 -13.07 -0.60
N PHE A 158 -1.34 -12.39 0.12
CA PHE A 158 -1.72 -11.36 1.09
C PHE A 158 -1.77 -9.97 0.45
N ASP A 159 -2.97 -9.56 0.04
CA ASP A 159 -3.26 -8.20 -0.43
C ASP A 159 -4.04 -7.38 0.61
N ASP A 160 -4.15 -6.06 0.38
CA ASP A 160 -4.94 -5.18 1.25
C ASP A 160 -6.41 -5.57 1.38
N LYS A 161 -6.98 -6.19 0.33
CA LYS A 161 -8.35 -6.70 0.29
C LYS A 161 -8.54 -7.89 1.24
N TYR A 162 -7.52 -8.72 1.43
CA TYR A 162 -7.58 -9.85 2.34
C TYR A 162 -7.87 -9.43 3.79
N PHE A 163 -7.40 -8.23 4.16
CA PHE A 163 -7.51 -7.69 5.52
C PHE A 163 -8.63 -6.65 5.68
N THR A 164 -9.48 -6.44 4.68
CA THR A 164 -10.64 -5.54 4.85
C THR A 164 -11.63 -6.16 5.81
N LYS A 165 -12.10 -5.35 6.78
CA LYS A 165 -13.19 -5.76 7.66
C LYS A 165 -14.48 -5.80 6.85
N GLU A 166 -15.21 -6.91 6.96
CA GLU A 166 -16.56 -7.01 6.42
C GLU A 166 -17.44 -5.98 7.15
N LYS A 167 -18.12 -5.14 6.37
CA LYS A 167 -19.09 -4.18 6.91
C LYS A 167 -20.44 -4.86 6.90
N THR A 168 -20.98 -5.18 8.08
CA THR A 168 -22.39 -5.53 8.19
C THR A 168 -23.23 -4.33 7.76
N LYS A 169 -24.15 -4.52 6.82
CA LYS A 169 -25.07 -3.46 6.43
C LYS A 169 -25.93 -3.17 7.65
N LYS A 170 -25.87 -1.93 8.16
CA LYS A 170 -26.77 -1.50 9.24
C LYS A 170 -28.20 -1.62 8.72
N ALA A 171 -28.97 -2.54 9.27
CA ALA A 171 -30.42 -2.53 9.11
C ALA A 171 -30.97 -1.21 9.68
N LYS A 172 -32.09 -0.70 9.15
CA LYS A 172 -32.78 0.45 9.73
C LYS A 172 -33.25 0.04 11.12
N LYS A 173 -32.51 0.40 12.16
CA LYS A 173 -32.88 0.11 13.55
C LYS A 173 -34.08 0.97 13.93
N THR A 174 -35.19 0.33 14.30
CA THR A 174 -36.29 0.94 15.08
C THR A 174 -35.89 0.96 16.56
N GLU A 175 -36.51 1.85 17.34
CA GLU A 175 -36.11 2.23 18.71
C GLU A 175 -35.86 1.06 19.68
N GLY A 176 -36.56 -0.08 19.51
CA GLY A 176 -36.44 -1.26 20.39
C GLY A 176 -35.26 -2.20 20.12
N GLU A 177 -34.57 -2.11 18.97
CA GLU A 177 -33.43 -2.98 18.61
C GLU A 177 -32.06 -2.34 18.92
N PHE A 178 -32.06 -1.17 19.54
CA PHE A 178 -30.84 -0.43 19.85
C PHE A 178 -29.96 -1.11 20.91
N PHE A 179 -30.56 -1.81 21.88
CA PHE A 179 -29.84 -2.45 23.00
C PHE A 179 -29.45 -3.93 22.78
N LYS A 180 -29.91 -4.58 21.70
CA LYS A 180 -29.57 -5.98 21.40
C LYS A 180 -28.25 -6.16 20.62
N SER A 181 -27.56 -5.08 20.25
CA SER A 181 -26.33 -5.16 19.45
C SER A 181 -25.03 -5.33 20.25
N ASP A 182 -25.07 -5.39 21.58
CA ASP A 182 -23.87 -5.64 22.40
C ASP A 182 -23.62 -7.13 22.66
N GLU A 183 -24.61 -8.00 22.40
CA GLU A 183 -24.43 -9.46 22.29
C GLU A 183 -24.17 -9.87 20.83
N GLU A 184 -23.31 -9.13 20.13
CA GLU A 184 -22.78 -9.61 18.85
C GLU A 184 -21.92 -10.86 19.13
N GLU A 185 -22.49 -12.01 18.79
CA GLU A 185 -21.83 -13.30 18.65
C GLU A 185 -20.39 -13.10 18.20
N LYS A 186 -19.43 -13.43 19.08
CA LYS A 186 -18.00 -13.32 18.84
C LYS A 186 -17.69 -13.85 17.44
N SER A 187 -17.46 -12.95 16.49
CA SER A 187 -17.26 -13.28 15.08
C SER A 187 -16.27 -14.44 14.97
N VAL A 188 -16.76 -15.64 14.65
CA VAL A 188 -15.92 -16.83 14.56
C VAL A 188 -14.91 -16.60 13.46
N LEU A 189 -13.62 -16.72 13.79
CA LEU A 189 -12.55 -16.52 12.82
C LEU A 189 -12.72 -17.53 11.67
N PRO A 190 -12.78 -17.08 10.42
CA PRO A 190 -13.01 -17.97 9.30
C PRO A 190 -11.82 -18.93 9.12
N GLN A 191 -12.13 -20.17 8.76
CA GLN A 191 -11.17 -21.27 8.76
C GLN A 191 -9.96 -21.00 7.86
N TYR A 192 -10.17 -20.39 6.69
CA TYR A 192 -9.08 -20.07 5.74
C TYR A 192 -7.96 -19.22 6.37
N LYS A 193 -8.29 -18.30 7.30
CA LYS A 193 -7.27 -17.47 7.97
C LYS A 193 -6.37 -18.29 8.88
N LYS A 194 -6.91 -19.35 9.50
CA LYS A 194 -6.15 -20.26 10.36
C LYS A 194 -5.20 -21.12 9.53
N ASP A 195 -5.67 -21.60 8.38
CA ASP A 195 -4.86 -22.46 7.51
C ASP A 195 -3.74 -21.66 6.83
N ASP A 196 -4.03 -20.44 6.37
CA ASP A 196 -3.01 -19.52 5.83
C ASP A 196 -1.95 -19.15 6.88
N GLN A 197 -2.36 -18.96 8.13
CA GLN A 197 -1.43 -18.71 9.24
C GLN A 197 -0.50 -19.90 9.46
N LYS A 198 -1.03 -21.14 9.47
CA LYS A 198 -0.23 -22.35 9.65
C LYS A 198 0.78 -22.52 8.51
N ALA A 199 0.37 -22.26 7.27
CA ALA A 199 1.26 -22.34 6.11
C ALA A 199 2.46 -21.40 6.26
N VAL A 200 2.23 -20.13 6.61
CA VAL A 200 3.29 -19.14 6.85
C VAL A 200 4.16 -19.51 8.05
N ASP A 201 3.54 -19.90 9.16
CA ASP A 201 4.27 -20.22 10.40
C ASP A 201 5.16 -21.46 10.26
N THR A 202 4.72 -22.49 9.52
CA THR A 202 5.52 -23.71 9.34
C THR A 202 6.84 -23.46 8.61
N ALA A 203 6.86 -22.54 7.65
CA ALA A 203 8.08 -22.13 6.96
C ALA A 203 8.97 -21.25 7.88
N LEU A 204 8.38 -20.28 8.58
CA LEU A 204 9.12 -19.37 9.46
C LEU A 204 9.72 -20.05 10.70
N LEU A 205 9.00 -21.00 11.29
CA LEU A 205 9.47 -21.68 12.50
C LEU A 205 10.76 -22.46 12.25
N LYS A 206 10.93 -23.06 11.07
CA LYS A 206 12.17 -23.73 10.68
C LYS A 206 13.36 -22.77 10.66
N ALA A 207 13.17 -21.57 10.10
CA ALA A 207 14.21 -20.54 10.07
C ALA A 207 14.51 -19.97 11.46
N ILE A 208 13.49 -19.86 12.32
CA ILE A 208 13.66 -19.34 13.69
C ILE A 208 14.36 -20.34 14.60
N GLU A 209 14.07 -21.62 14.48
CA GLU A 209 14.70 -22.68 15.29
C GLU A 209 16.16 -22.93 14.89
N ALA A 210 16.55 -22.55 13.67
CA ALA A 210 17.95 -22.58 13.25
C ALA A 210 18.83 -21.54 13.95
N VAL A 211 18.23 -20.46 14.50
CA VAL A 211 18.97 -19.41 15.22
C VAL A 211 18.82 -19.63 16.73
N PRO A 212 19.93 -19.82 17.47
CA PRO A 212 19.90 -19.99 18.91
C PRO A 212 19.16 -18.84 19.61
N ASP A 213 18.33 -19.17 20.60
CA ASP A 213 17.57 -18.22 21.44
C ASP A 213 16.62 -17.25 20.72
N LEU A 214 16.43 -17.37 19.40
CA LEU A 214 15.55 -16.46 18.68
C LEU A 214 14.07 -16.68 19.04
N LYS A 215 13.69 -17.93 19.35
CA LYS A 215 12.34 -18.28 19.79
C LYS A 215 11.99 -17.65 21.14
N THR A 216 12.92 -17.65 22.09
CA THR A 216 12.76 -17.00 23.41
C THR A 216 12.81 -15.48 23.28
N TYR A 217 13.66 -14.96 22.38
CA TYR A 217 13.67 -13.54 22.05
C TYR A 217 12.32 -13.07 21.49
N LEU A 218 11.72 -13.81 20.55
CA LEU A 218 10.42 -13.46 19.98
C LEU A 218 9.30 -13.52 21.03
N SER A 219 9.26 -14.56 21.88
CA SER A 219 8.20 -14.72 22.91
C SER A 219 8.18 -13.59 23.93
N ALA A 220 9.36 -13.08 24.29
CA ALA A 220 9.53 -12.00 25.24
C ALA A 220 8.98 -10.66 24.72
N ARG A 221 8.36 -9.91 25.64
CA ARG A 221 7.83 -8.57 25.38
C ARG A 221 8.93 -7.54 25.63
N PHE A 222 9.05 -6.56 24.73
CA PHE A 222 9.83 -5.37 24.95
C PHE A 222 9.14 -4.45 25.96
N SER A 223 9.89 -4.04 26.97
CA SER A 223 9.56 -2.98 27.91
C SER A 223 10.84 -2.23 28.26
N LEU A 224 10.69 -0.97 28.65
CA LEU A 224 11.77 -0.20 29.25
C LEU A 224 11.74 -0.43 30.76
N ARG A 225 12.89 -0.72 31.36
CA ARG A 225 13.06 -0.76 32.82
C ARG A 225 13.66 0.56 33.30
N ASP A 226 13.61 0.78 34.61
CA ASP A 226 14.23 1.95 35.22
C ASP A 226 15.70 2.05 34.85
N GLY A 227 16.13 3.26 34.48
CA GLY A 227 17.48 3.55 33.99
C GLY A 227 17.71 3.32 32.49
N MET A 228 16.83 2.59 31.77
CA MET A 228 16.98 2.40 30.32
C MET A 228 16.49 3.61 29.53
N LYS A 229 17.41 4.33 28.89
CA LYS A 229 17.10 5.52 28.06
C LYS A 229 17.04 5.15 26.58
N PRO A 230 15.90 5.31 25.87
CA PRO A 230 15.75 4.86 24.48
C PRO A 230 16.76 5.45 23.48
N HIS A 231 17.26 6.67 23.72
CA HIS A 231 18.28 7.30 22.86
C HIS A 231 19.68 6.68 23.02
N GLN A 232 19.90 5.90 24.08
CA GLN A 232 21.15 5.16 24.31
C GLN A 232 21.04 3.69 23.87
N LEU A 233 19.82 3.20 23.60
CA LEU A 233 19.61 1.84 23.15
C LEU A 233 19.87 1.73 21.65
N VAL A 234 20.59 0.68 21.27
CA VAL A 234 20.73 0.27 19.87
C VAL A 234 19.71 -0.84 19.63
N PHE A 235 18.82 -0.61 18.66
CA PHE A 235 17.78 -1.55 18.26
C PHE A 235 18.24 -2.38 17.07
#